data_AF-A0A2N5A3Y0-F1
#
_entry.id   AF-A0A2N5A3Y0-F1
#
_cell.length_a   1.000
_cell.length_b   1.000
_cell.length_c   1.000
_cell.angle_alpha   90.00
_cell.angle_beta   90.00
_cell.angle_gamma   90.00
#
_symmetry.space_group_name_H-M   'P 1'
#
loop_
_entity.id
_entity.type
_entity.pdbx_description
1 polymer ?
#
loop_
_entity_poly.entity_id
_entity_poly.type
_entity_poly.pdbx_seq_one_letter_code
_entity_poly.pdbx_strand_id
1 'polypeptide(L)'
;RGERAEQLPRLAQYLAAARPALVSQVSVLLAVVPEHHPSGEQLAQSLRDWRRSIVQCRTWLNGLPPVWSVFWVTPPGGQAGESRWFTVTPERPGLQVQQKGQVPQSVAEWQREGSPASRLHQTLWLESILTLAENALFRPFRARQAELPPLNLCAAGICLTPVAAVANNLWQQQIAGITTLSPGNAAAPG
;
A
#
# COMPACT_ATOMS: atom_id res chain seq x y z
N ARG A 1 11.71 7.61 -13.24
CA ARG A 1 12.37 8.71 -12.50
C ARG A 1 11.71 8.74 -11.13
N GLY A 2 12.36 8.22 -10.09
CA GLY A 2 11.74 8.07 -8.77
C GLY A 2 11.49 9.42 -8.11
N GLU A 3 10.25 9.66 -7.71
CA GLU A 3 9.89 10.79 -6.85
C GLU A 3 10.67 10.64 -5.55
N ARG A 4 11.51 11.62 -5.23
CA ARG A 4 12.24 11.64 -3.96
C ARG A 4 11.32 12.26 -2.91
N ALA A 5 11.22 11.63 -1.75
CA ALA A 5 10.42 12.12 -0.62
C ALA A 5 10.67 13.61 -0.33
N GLU A 6 11.91 14.07 -0.49
CA GLU A 6 12.37 15.45 -0.33
C GLU A 6 11.67 16.49 -1.23
N GLN A 7 11.02 16.06 -2.32
CA GLN A 7 10.28 16.96 -3.21
C GLN A 7 8.91 17.34 -2.66
N LEU A 8 8.33 16.52 -1.77
CA LEU A 8 6.99 16.71 -1.24
C LEU A 8 6.85 18.04 -0.47
N PRO A 9 7.76 18.44 0.43
CA PRO A 9 7.67 19.73 1.11
C PRO A 9 7.83 20.92 0.15
N ARG A 10 8.64 20.79 -0.90
CA ARG A 10 8.79 21.83 -1.94
C ARG A 10 7.51 22.00 -2.74
N LEU A 11 6.83 20.90 -3.05
CA LEU A 11 5.52 20.95 -3.71
C LEU A 11 4.47 21.59 -2.80
N ALA A 12 4.45 21.25 -1.50
CA ALA A 12 3.57 21.89 -0.53
C ALA A 12 3.82 23.41 -0.43
N GLN A 13 5.08 23.83 -0.39
CA GLN A 13 5.45 25.25 -0.40
C GLN A 13 4.96 25.96 -1.68
N TYR A 14 5.20 25.36 -2.84
CA TYR A 14 4.75 25.91 -4.12
C TYR A 14 3.22 26.02 -4.18
N LEU A 15 2.49 24.99 -3.72
CA LEU A 15 1.03 25.00 -3.67
C LEU A 15 0.51 26.10 -2.72
N ALA A 16 1.14 26.28 -1.56
CA ALA A 16 0.76 27.32 -0.62
C ALA A 16 0.95 28.73 -1.20
N ALA A 17 2.01 28.95 -2.00
CA ALA A 17 2.26 30.23 -2.67
C ALA A 17 1.35 30.46 -3.88
N ALA A 18 1.18 29.44 -4.73
CA ALA A 18 0.46 29.57 -6.00
C ALA A 18 -1.07 29.48 -5.84
N ARG A 19 -1.56 28.64 -4.92
CA ARG A 19 -3.01 28.41 -4.69
C ARG A 19 -3.32 28.18 -3.20
N PRO A 20 -3.30 29.24 -2.36
CA PRO A 20 -3.58 29.14 -0.92
C PRO A 20 -4.91 28.45 -0.58
N ALA A 21 -5.94 28.62 -1.41
CA ALA A 21 -7.26 28.02 -1.20
C ALA A 21 -7.27 26.48 -1.22
N LEU A 22 -6.26 25.85 -1.83
CA LEU A 22 -6.15 24.39 -1.91
C LEU A 22 -5.39 23.79 -0.73
N VAL A 23 -4.73 24.61 0.09
CA VAL A 23 -3.87 24.14 1.18
C VAL A 23 -4.59 23.20 2.17
N SER A 24 -5.86 23.44 2.44
CA SER A 24 -6.70 22.59 3.31
C SER A 24 -7.27 21.35 2.61
N GLN A 25 -7.12 21.24 1.29
CA GLN A 25 -7.67 20.17 0.45
C GLN A 25 -6.58 19.20 -0.04
N VAL A 26 -5.31 19.48 0.29
CA VAL A 26 -4.18 18.62 -0.08
C VAL A 26 -4.15 17.39 0.81
N SER A 27 -3.80 16.27 0.20
CA SER A 27 -3.71 14.98 0.84
C SER A 27 -2.69 14.12 0.11
N VAL A 28 -2.13 13.14 0.81
CA VAL A 28 -0.98 12.36 0.33
C VAL A 28 -1.40 10.91 0.15
N LEU A 29 -1.17 10.36 -1.03
CA LEU A 29 -1.34 8.94 -1.32
C LEU A 29 0.03 8.28 -1.40
N LEU A 30 0.30 7.36 -0.48
CA LEU A 30 1.52 6.58 -0.45
C LEU A 30 1.28 5.21 -1.13
N ALA A 31 1.82 5.03 -2.33
CA ALA A 31 1.77 3.77 -3.04
C ALA A 31 3.00 2.89 -2.73
N VAL A 32 2.77 1.65 -2.31
CA VAL A 32 3.81 0.66 -2.03
C VAL A 32 3.63 -0.53 -2.96
N VAL A 33 4.69 -0.90 -3.66
CA VAL A 33 4.73 -2.07 -4.55
C VAL A 33 5.81 -3.01 -4.00
N PRO A 34 5.49 -3.98 -3.12
CA PRO A 34 6.50 -4.84 -2.50
C PRO A 34 7.33 -5.59 -3.54
N GLU A 35 6.78 -5.85 -4.73
CA GLU A 35 7.45 -6.50 -5.85
C GLU A 35 8.60 -5.68 -6.47
N HIS A 36 8.68 -4.38 -6.19
CA HIS A 36 9.81 -3.52 -6.60
C HIS A 36 10.97 -3.50 -5.58
N HIS A 37 10.78 -4.08 -4.40
CA HIS A 37 11.74 -3.95 -3.30
C HIS A 37 12.40 -5.30 -3.00
N PRO A 38 13.73 -5.45 -3.16
CA PRO A 38 14.44 -6.67 -2.78
C PRO A 38 14.82 -6.73 -1.29
N SER A 39 14.74 -5.59 -0.58
CA SER A 39 15.19 -5.46 0.80
C SER A 39 14.17 -4.71 1.66
N GLY A 40 13.79 -5.33 2.79
CA GLY A 40 12.89 -4.75 3.78
C GLY A 40 13.47 -3.50 4.42
N GLU A 41 14.78 -3.49 4.67
CA GLU A 41 15.49 -2.34 5.26
C GLU A 41 15.46 -1.12 4.32
N GLN A 42 15.65 -1.32 3.01
CA GLN A 42 15.57 -0.23 2.03
C GLN A 42 14.15 0.35 1.95
N LEU A 43 13.13 -0.52 1.96
CA LEU A 43 11.74 -0.07 2.01
C LEU A 43 11.45 0.69 3.31
N ALA A 44 11.87 0.16 4.46
CA ALA A 44 11.70 0.81 5.76
C ALA A 44 12.39 2.19 5.81
N GLN A 45 13.58 2.31 5.23
CA GLN A 45 14.27 3.59 5.11
C GLN A 45 13.50 4.57 4.23
N SER A 46 13.10 4.16 3.03
CA SER A 46 12.28 4.97 2.12
C SER A 46 11.00 5.46 2.79
N LEU A 47 10.30 4.57 3.48
CA LEU A 47 9.07 4.87 4.22
C LEU A 47 9.30 5.86 5.38
N ARG A 48 10.43 5.77 6.09
CA ARG A 48 10.84 6.77 7.09
C ARG A 48 11.09 8.14 6.46
N ASP A 49 11.73 8.18 5.30
CA ASP A 49 12.01 9.43 4.59
C ASP A 49 10.73 10.09 4.05
N TRP A 50 9.78 9.28 3.56
CA TRP A 50 8.43 9.75 3.21
C TRP A 50 7.67 10.29 4.41
N ARG A 51 7.66 9.57 5.54
CA ARG A 51 7.02 10.03 6.77
C ARG A 51 7.60 11.36 7.25
N ARG A 52 8.93 11.52 7.24
CA ARG A 52 9.59 12.78 7.59
C ARG A 52 9.14 13.91 6.67
N SER A 53 9.10 13.66 5.37
CA SER A 53 8.71 14.64 4.37
C SER A 53 7.25 15.06 4.49
N ILE A 54 6.35 14.11 4.76
CA ILE A 54 4.93 14.40 5.06
C ILE A 54 4.82 15.29 6.30
N VAL A 55 5.55 14.98 7.37
CA VAL A 55 5.54 15.79 8.59
C VAL A 55 6.05 17.20 8.33
N GLN A 56 7.06 17.37 7.49
CA GLN A 56 7.58 18.69 7.11
C GLN A 56 6.55 19.53 6.34
N CYS A 57 5.64 18.90 5.59
CA CYS A 57 4.61 19.62 4.84
C CYS A 57 3.68 20.44 5.73
N ARG A 58 3.55 20.09 7.03
CA ARG A 58 2.72 20.85 7.99
C ARG A 58 3.12 22.32 8.15
N THR A 59 4.33 22.68 7.74
CA THR A 59 4.84 24.07 7.79
C THR A 59 4.21 24.96 6.73
N TRP A 60 3.77 24.38 5.61
CA TRP A 60 3.16 25.08 4.48
C TRP A 60 1.68 24.74 4.33
N LEU A 61 1.28 23.57 4.80
CA LEU A 61 -0.10 23.10 4.79
C LEU A 61 -0.85 23.50 6.07
N ASN A 62 -2.18 23.40 6.07
CA ASN A 62 -3.01 23.67 7.23
C ASN A 62 -2.95 22.51 8.26
N GLY A 63 -1.74 22.18 8.72
CA GLY A 63 -1.46 21.02 9.56
C GLY A 63 -0.93 19.80 8.79
N LEU A 64 -1.00 18.63 9.42
CA LEU A 64 -0.59 17.38 8.78
C LEU A 64 -1.63 17.00 7.71
N PRO A 65 -1.23 16.83 6.44
CA PRO A 65 -2.17 16.43 5.40
C PRO A 65 -2.72 15.02 5.70
N PRO A 66 -3.98 14.73 5.36
CA PRO A 66 -4.52 13.37 5.37
C PRO A 66 -3.62 12.45 4.53
N VAL A 67 -3.33 11.25 5.04
CA VAL A 67 -2.47 10.28 4.35
C VAL A 67 -3.25 9.00 4.10
N TRP A 68 -3.31 8.59 2.84
CA TRP A 68 -3.79 7.28 2.43
C TRP A 68 -2.64 6.41 2.00
N SER A 69 -2.85 5.10 2.08
CA SER A 69 -1.90 4.12 1.56
C SER A 69 -2.56 3.19 0.56
N VAL A 70 -1.81 2.77 -0.44
CA VAL A 70 -2.22 1.72 -1.35
C VAL A 70 -1.08 0.74 -1.57
N PHE A 71 -1.36 -0.55 -1.42
CA PHE A 71 -0.47 -1.64 -1.81
C PHE A 71 -0.88 -2.18 -3.17
N TRP A 72 0.05 -2.25 -4.12
CA TRP A 72 -0.16 -2.93 -5.39
C TRP A 72 0.62 -4.24 -5.40
N VAL A 73 -0.09 -5.34 -5.63
CA VAL A 73 0.49 -6.68 -5.62
C VAL A 73 -0.07 -7.45 -6.81
N THR A 74 0.78 -8.22 -7.48
CA THR A 74 0.38 -9.12 -8.55
C THR A 74 -0.60 -10.17 -8.00
N PRO A 75 -1.72 -10.43 -8.67
CA PRO A 75 -2.68 -11.44 -8.24
C PRO A 75 -2.07 -12.86 -8.28
N PRO A 76 -2.65 -13.80 -7.52
CA PRO A 76 -2.28 -15.20 -7.66
C PRO A 76 -2.53 -15.69 -9.10
N GLY A 77 -1.53 -16.37 -9.69
CA GLY A 77 -1.59 -16.85 -11.07
C GLY A 77 -1.18 -15.82 -12.14
N GLY A 78 -0.77 -14.60 -11.76
CA GLY A 78 -0.15 -13.61 -12.66
C GLY A 78 -1.07 -12.94 -13.69
N GLN A 79 -2.29 -13.46 -13.87
CA GLN A 79 -3.29 -12.95 -14.81
C GLN A 79 -4.43 -12.28 -14.03
N ALA A 80 -4.58 -10.95 -14.13
CA ALA A 80 -5.80 -10.27 -13.72
C ALA A 80 -6.67 -10.03 -14.95
N GLY A 81 -7.85 -10.64 -15.01
CA GLY A 81 -8.90 -10.20 -15.93
C GLY A 81 -9.39 -8.78 -15.59
N GLU A 82 -9.51 -8.46 -14.30
CA GLU A 82 -9.89 -7.13 -13.79
C GLU A 82 -9.16 -6.81 -12.47
N SER A 83 -8.82 -5.53 -12.26
CA SER A 83 -8.24 -5.05 -11.00
C SER A 83 -9.21 -5.22 -9.85
N ARG A 84 -8.76 -5.85 -8.77
CA ARG A 84 -9.57 -6.06 -7.56
C ARG A 84 -9.05 -5.23 -6.42
N TRP A 85 -9.93 -4.47 -5.79
CA TRP A 85 -9.59 -3.59 -4.67
C TRP A 85 -10.09 -4.17 -3.36
N PHE A 86 -9.25 -4.10 -2.34
CA PHE A 86 -9.61 -4.32 -0.95
C PHE A 86 -9.34 -3.04 -0.18
N THR A 87 -10.29 -2.57 0.62
CA THR A 87 -10.15 -1.30 1.33
C THR A 87 -10.42 -1.47 2.82
N VAL A 88 -9.57 -0.82 3.62
CA VAL A 88 -9.75 -0.63 5.06
C VAL A 88 -9.97 0.85 5.29
N THR A 89 -11.17 1.19 5.75
CA THR A 89 -11.61 2.57 6.03
C THR A 89 -12.09 2.67 7.47
N PRO A 90 -11.79 3.74 8.21
CA PRO A 90 -12.22 3.88 9.60
C PRO A 90 -13.75 3.94 9.76
N GLU A 91 -14.48 4.35 8.73
CA GLU A 91 -15.95 4.47 8.73
C GLU A 91 -16.66 3.11 8.65
N ARG A 92 -15.99 2.07 8.15
CA ARG A 92 -16.55 0.72 7.99
C ARG A 92 -15.59 -0.30 8.61
N PRO A 93 -15.93 -0.88 9.78
CA PRO A 93 -15.07 -1.87 10.40
C PRO A 93 -14.95 -3.11 9.51
N GLY A 94 -13.72 -3.57 9.31
CA GLY A 94 -13.41 -4.74 8.49
C GLY A 94 -13.05 -4.41 7.03
N LEU A 95 -12.46 -5.39 6.36
CA LEU A 95 -12.00 -5.24 4.98
C LEU A 95 -13.19 -5.33 4.00
N GLN A 96 -13.25 -4.38 3.08
CA GLN A 96 -14.26 -4.34 2.02
C GLN A 96 -13.63 -4.76 0.70
N VAL A 97 -14.36 -5.50 -0.12
CA VAL A 97 -13.96 -5.88 -1.48
C VAL A 97 -14.74 -5.05 -2.48
N GLN A 98 -14.03 -4.37 -3.37
CA GLN A 98 -14.57 -3.58 -4.45
C GLN A 98 -14.11 -4.19 -5.78
N GLN A 99 -15.09 -4.61 -6.59
CA GLN A 99 -14.88 -5.05 -7.98
C GLN A 99 -15.50 -4.04 -8.94
N LYS A 100 -15.01 -4.02 -10.19
CA LYS A 100 -15.50 -3.08 -11.19
C LYS A 100 -16.99 -3.30 -11.44
N GLY A 101 -17.79 -2.24 -11.34
CA GLY A 101 -19.24 -2.29 -11.56
C GLY A 101 -20.07 -2.93 -10.44
N GLN A 102 -19.46 -3.28 -9.29
CA GLN A 102 -20.16 -3.83 -8.14
C GLN A 102 -20.16 -2.88 -6.94
N VAL A 103 -21.13 -3.04 -6.04
CA VAL A 103 -21.16 -2.33 -4.76
C VAL A 103 -20.08 -2.92 -3.84
N PRO A 104 -19.36 -2.11 -3.04
CA PRO A 104 -18.44 -2.65 -2.04
C PRO A 104 -19.17 -3.55 -1.05
N GLN A 105 -18.64 -4.75 -0.86
CA GLN A 105 -19.18 -5.77 0.04
C GLN A 105 -18.12 -6.23 1.04
N SER A 106 -18.54 -6.80 2.17
CA SER A 106 -17.58 -7.33 3.15
C SER A 106 -16.82 -8.54 2.59
N VAL A 107 -15.58 -8.76 3.06
CA VAL A 107 -14.84 -9.99 2.69
C VAL A 107 -15.60 -11.26 3.06
N ALA A 108 -16.34 -11.25 4.17
CA ALA A 108 -17.13 -12.41 4.63
C ALA A 108 -18.32 -12.73 3.71
N GLU A 109 -18.98 -11.71 3.13
CA GLU A 109 -19.99 -11.90 2.09
C GLU A 109 -19.36 -12.40 0.79
N TRP A 110 -18.28 -11.75 0.37
CA TRP A 110 -17.56 -12.08 -0.85
C TRP A 110 -17.01 -13.52 -0.85
N GLN A 111 -16.56 -14.02 0.30
CA GLN A 111 -16.11 -15.41 0.48
C GLN A 111 -17.23 -16.44 0.27
N ARG A 112 -18.48 -16.09 0.57
CA ARG A 112 -19.64 -16.98 0.36
C ARG A 112 -20.05 -17.06 -1.11
N GLU A 113 -19.73 -16.04 -1.89
CA GLU A 113 -20.06 -15.95 -3.31
C GLU A 113 -18.93 -16.57 -4.15
N GLY A 114 -18.88 -17.90 -4.34
CA GLY A 114 -17.95 -18.50 -5.31
C GLY A 114 -17.49 -19.92 -5.00
N SER A 115 -16.56 -20.43 -5.79
CA SER A 115 -15.92 -21.73 -5.54
C SER A 115 -15.15 -21.70 -4.21
N PRO A 116 -15.41 -22.63 -3.27
CA PRO A 116 -14.74 -22.67 -1.97
C PRO A 116 -13.21 -22.69 -2.08
N ALA A 117 -12.66 -23.44 -3.05
CA ALA A 117 -11.21 -23.54 -3.24
C ALA A 117 -10.59 -22.23 -3.76
N SER A 118 -11.26 -21.56 -4.70
CA SER A 118 -10.80 -20.26 -5.23
C SER A 118 -10.84 -19.18 -4.15
N ARG A 119 -11.90 -19.15 -3.33
CA ARG A 119 -12.08 -18.20 -2.24
C ARG A 119 -11.11 -18.43 -1.09
N LEU A 120 -10.83 -19.69 -0.74
CA LEU A 120 -9.80 -20.02 0.25
C LEU A 120 -8.43 -19.52 -0.22
N HIS A 121 -8.06 -19.81 -1.47
CA HIS A 121 -6.78 -19.37 -2.03
C HIS A 121 -6.64 -17.84 -2.03
N GLN A 122 -7.68 -17.12 -2.45
CA GLN A 122 -7.69 -15.65 -2.44
C GLN A 122 -7.62 -15.07 -1.03
N THR A 123 -8.27 -15.71 -0.05
CA THR A 123 -8.22 -15.30 1.35
C THR A 123 -6.82 -15.46 1.92
N LEU A 124 -6.17 -16.61 1.69
CA LEU A 124 -4.79 -16.84 2.13
C LEU A 124 -3.81 -15.83 1.52
N TRP A 125 -4.02 -15.49 0.24
CA TRP A 125 -3.24 -14.45 -0.43
C TRP A 125 -3.44 -13.08 0.22
N LEU A 126 -4.69 -12.72 0.48
CA LEU A 126 -5.06 -11.46 1.12
C LEU A 126 -4.48 -11.34 2.54
N GLU A 127 -4.59 -12.38 3.36
CA GLU A 127 -3.98 -12.45 4.70
C GLU A 127 -2.46 -12.27 4.64
N SER A 128 -1.81 -12.88 3.65
CA SER A 128 -0.37 -12.74 3.44
C SER A 128 0.02 -11.30 3.08
N ILE A 129 -0.77 -10.62 2.23
CA ILE A 129 -0.57 -9.21 1.89
C ILE A 129 -0.81 -8.32 3.11
N LEU A 130 -1.88 -8.56 3.86
CA LEU A 130 -2.20 -7.78 5.07
C LEU A 130 -1.10 -7.91 6.12
N THR A 131 -0.55 -9.12 6.28
CA THR A 131 0.60 -9.35 7.17
C THR A 131 1.82 -8.57 6.72
N LEU A 132 2.14 -8.59 5.43
CA LEU A 132 3.24 -7.82 4.87
C LEU A 132 3.01 -6.30 5.05
N ALA A 133 1.81 -5.81 4.76
CA ALA A 133 1.44 -4.40 4.89
C ALA A 133 1.47 -3.93 6.36
N GLU A 134 1.01 -4.77 7.29
CA GLU A 134 1.06 -4.49 8.72
C GLU A 134 2.51 -4.33 9.20
N ASN A 135 3.40 -5.23 8.79
CA ASN A 135 4.80 -5.20 9.20
C ASN A 135 5.61 -4.09 8.50
N ALA A 136 5.39 -3.89 7.20
CA ALA A 136 6.17 -2.96 6.39
C ALA A 136 5.69 -1.51 6.52
N LEU A 137 4.38 -1.28 6.67
CA LEU A 137 3.79 0.07 6.66
C LEU A 137 3.01 0.41 7.93
N PHE A 138 1.95 -0.34 8.25
CA PHE A 138 0.97 0.12 9.25
C PHE A 138 1.59 0.23 10.65
N ARG A 139 2.28 -0.81 11.13
CA ARG A 139 2.94 -0.80 12.44
C ARG A 139 4.03 0.27 12.52
N PRO A 140 4.97 0.39 11.55
CA PRO A 140 5.96 1.46 11.55
C PRO A 140 5.38 2.88 11.58
N PHE A 141 4.26 3.14 10.86
CA PHE A 141 3.63 4.46 10.80
C PHE A 141 2.88 4.82 12.08
N ARG A 142 2.16 3.86 12.67
CA ARG A 142 1.42 4.02 13.94
C ARG A 142 2.37 4.18 15.13
N ALA A 143 3.53 3.52 15.11
CA ALA A 143 4.52 3.65 16.17
C ALA A 143 5.22 5.00 16.13
N ARG A 144 5.48 5.61 17.29
CA ARG A 144 6.46 6.70 17.40
C ARG A 144 7.84 6.13 17.08
N GLN A 145 8.54 6.75 16.13
CA GLN A 145 9.90 6.34 15.76
C GLN A 145 10.86 7.49 16.01
N ALA A 146 11.67 7.37 17.07
CA ALA A 146 12.57 8.43 17.53
C ALA A 146 11.83 9.78 17.62
N GLU A 147 12.26 10.79 16.85
CA GLU A 147 11.71 12.15 16.82
C GLU A 147 10.45 12.30 15.94
N LEU A 148 10.07 11.26 15.16
CA LEU A 148 8.93 11.34 14.25
C LEU A 148 7.61 11.04 14.99
N PRO A 149 6.62 11.95 14.97
CA PRO A 149 5.32 11.70 15.57
C PRO A 149 4.57 10.59 14.82
N PRO A 150 3.75 9.77 15.51
CA PRO A 150 2.83 8.81 14.88
C PRO A 150 2.07 9.43 13.71
N LEU A 151 1.97 8.69 12.61
CA LEU A 151 1.25 9.10 11.41
C LEU A 151 0.16 8.08 11.13
N ASN A 152 -1.08 8.41 11.49
CA ASN A 152 -2.22 7.54 11.26
C ASN A 152 -2.72 7.71 9.83
N LEU A 153 -2.88 6.59 9.13
CA LEU A 153 -3.43 6.57 7.78
C LEU A 153 -4.95 6.75 7.86
N CYS A 154 -5.50 7.60 7.01
CA CYS A 154 -6.93 7.85 6.90
C CYS A 154 -7.65 6.66 6.26
N ALA A 155 -7.02 5.97 5.32
CA ALA A 155 -7.48 4.70 4.78
C ALA A 155 -6.32 3.94 4.14
N ALA A 156 -6.51 2.63 3.96
CA ALA A 156 -5.58 1.77 3.25
C ALA A 156 -6.31 0.96 2.17
N GLY A 157 -5.71 0.86 0.99
CA GLY A 157 -6.17 0.03 -0.10
C GLY A 157 -5.15 -1.05 -0.46
N ILE A 158 -5.61 -2.17 -0.97
CA ILE A 158 -4.81 -3.18 -1.65
C ILE A 158 -5.43 -3.38 -3.02
N CYS A 159 -4.66 -3.18 -4.09
CA CYS A 159 -5.09 -3.50 -5.45
C CYS A 159 -4.33 -4.73 -5.93
N LEU A 160 -5.07 -5.75 -6.34
CA LEU A 160 -4.52 -6.87 -7.08
C LEU A 160 -4.49 -6.52 -8.56
N THR A 161 -3.30 -6.23 -9.06
CA THR A 161 -3.04 -5.89 -10.46
C THR A 161 -1.63 -6.36 -10.83
N PRO A 162 -1.39 -6.83 -12.06
CA PRO A 162 -0.04 -7.18 -12.48
C PRO A 162 0.87 -5.96 -12.36
N VAL A 163 2.02 -6.12 -11.70
CA VAL A 163 3.06 -5.10 -11.60
C VAL A 163 4.39 -5.65 -12.12
N ALA A 164 5.29 -4.77 -12.54
CA ALA A 164 6.64 -5.19 -12.85
C ALA A 164 7.33 -5.65 -11.55
N ALA A 165 7.99 -6.80 -11.56
CA ALA A 165 8.63 -7.34 -10.37
C ALA A 165 10.14 -7.43 -10.56
N VAL A 166 10.90 -7.18 -9.49
CA VAL A 166 12.33 -7.52 -9.42
C VAL A 166 12.50 -8.92 -8.83
N ALA A 167 13.61 -9.59 -9.15
CA ALA A 167 13.92 -10.89 -8.57
C ALA A 167 14.17 -10.79 -7.06
N ASN A 168 13.80 -11.84 -6.32
CA ASN A 168 13.91 -11.94 -4.87
C ASN A 168 13.29 -10.74 -4.13
N ASN A 169 12.12 -10.31 -4.59
CA ASN A 169 11.42 -9.18 -3.99
C ASN A 169 10.74 -9.53 -2.65
N LEU A 170 10.30 -8.53 -1.90
CA LEU A 170 9.66 -8.70 -0.60
C LEU A 170 8.39 -9.54 -0.66
N TRP A 171 7.62 -9.45 -1.75
CA TRP A 171 6.43 -10.26 -1.91
C TRP A 171 6.79 -11.75 -2.08
N GLN A 172 7.79 -12.04 -2.91
CA GLN A 172 8.35 -13.38 -3.08
C GLN A 172 8.93 -13.95 -1.77
N GLN A 173 9.67 -13.14 -1.01
CA GLN A 173 10.22 -13.52 0.29
C GLN A 173 9.11 -13.83 1.32
N GLN A 174 8.04 -13.02 1.35
CA GLN A 174 6.86 -13.27 2.22
C GLN A 174 6.23 -14.63 1.90
N ILE A 175 6.00 -14.92 0.62
CA ILE A 175 5.41 -16.20 0.19
C ILE A 175 6.33 -17.37 0.51
N ALA A 176 7.64 -17.26 0.27
CA ALA A 176 8.62 -18.30 0.61
C ALA A 176 8.78 -18.50 2.13
N GLY A 177 8.48 -17.48 2.95
CA GLY A 177 8.47 -17.60 4.41
C GLY A 177 7.26 -18.38 4.96
N ILE A 178 6.16 -18.40 4.22
CA ILE A 178 4.90 -19.06 4.62
C ILE A 178 4.74 -20.42 3.91
N THR A 179 5.32 -20.57 2.73
CA THR A 179 5.22 -21.76 1.88
C THR A 179 6.61 -22.33 1.62
N THR A 180 6.73 -23.64 1.45
CA THR A 180 8.00 -24.27 1.02
C THR A 180 8.33 -24.01 -0.46
N LEU A 181 7.55 -23.16 -1.14
CA LEU A 181 7.75 -22.80 -2.54
C LEU A 181 8.96 -21.87 -2.65
N SER A 182 9.92 -22.24 -3.49
CA SER A 182 11.01 -21.33 -3.85
C SER A 182 10.43 -20.12 -4.59
N PRO A 183 10.91 -18.89 -4.31
CA PRO A 183 10.41 -17.70 -4.98
C PRO A 183 10.68 -17.83 -6.49
N GLY A 184 9.61 -18.00 -7.27
CA GLY A 184 9.73 -18.18 -8.72
C GLY A 184 10.34 -16.96 -9.38
N ASN A 185 11.57 -17.08 -9.87
CA ASN A 185 12.19 -16.13 -10.79
C ASN A 185 11.44 -16.15 -12.13
N ALA A 186 10.38 -15.36 -12.27
CA ALA A 186 9.80 -15.06 -13.58
C ALA A 186 10.35 -13.73 -14.09
N ALA A 187 11.66 -13.70 -14.33
CA ALA A 187 12.29 -12.78 -15.26
C ALA A 187 13.04 -13.62 -16.29
N ALA A 188 12.31 -14.08 -17.29
CA ALA A 188 12.88 -14.47 -18.58
C ALA A 188 11.86 -14.06 -19.65
N PRO A 189 12.04 -12.91 -20.32
CA PRO A 189 11.49 -12.76 -21.65
C PRO A 189 12.28 -13.68 -22.58
N GLY A 190 11.61 -14.68 -23.15
CA GLY A 190 12.04 -15.30 -24.41
C GLY A 190 11.47 -14.51 -25.57
#